data_AF-A0A917PR28-F1
#
_entry.id   AF-A0A917PR28-F1
#
_cell.length_a   1.000
_cell.length_b   1.000
_cell.length_c   1.000
_cell.angle_alpha   90.00
_cell.angle_beta   90.00
_cell.angle_gamma   90.00
#
_symmetry.space_group_name_H-M   'P 1'
#
loop_
_entity.id
_entity.type
_entity.pdbx_description
1 polymer ?
#
loop_
_entity_poly.entity_id
_entity_poly.type
_entity_poly.pdbx_seq_one_letter_code
_entity_poly.pdbx_strand_id
1 'polypeptide(L)'
;MGIILMFMLLSTVTPFIFLQLHKKIFAGVQSVLILGMWLYFIQVMFVAVPTVFSITWLMFYASLILAEVAWVMFIIDAVKTADQYRKGYHKREILN
;
A
#
# COMPACT_ATOMS: atom_id res chain seq x y z
N MET A 1 7.32 -10.37 15.96
CA MET A 1 6.79 -10.49 14.59
C MET A 1 5.35 -10.00 14.42
N GLY A 2 4.58 -9.70 15.49
CA GLY A 2 3.18 -9.21 15.35
C GLY A 2 3.04 -7.90 14.58
N ILE A 3 3.94 -6.93 14.79
CA ILE A 3 3.93 -5.64 14.08
C ILE A 3 4.09 -5.84 12.56
N ILE A 4 4.98 -6.75 12.14
CA ILE A 4 5.18 -7.07 10.73
C ILE A 4 3.88 -7.55 10.08
N LEU A 5 3.12 -8.40 10.78
CA LEU A 5 1.85 -8.91 10.27
C LEU A 5 0.81 -7.80 10.06
N MET A 6 0.80 -6.76 10.92
CA MET A 6 -0.05 -5.59 10.72
C MET A 6 0.32 -4.85 9.43
N PHE A 7 1.61 -4.64 9.16
CA PHE A 7 2.07 -4.01 7.93
C PHE A 7 1.83 -4.88 6.69
N MET A 8 1.91 -6.21 6.81
CA MET A 8 1.53 -7.12 5.72
C MET A 8 0.05 -7.04 5.37
N LEU A 9 -0.82 -6.92 6.38
CA LEU A 9 -2.24 -6.72 6.16
C LEU A 9 -2.51 -5.39 5.44
N LEU A 10 -1.86 -4.30 5.89
CA LEU A 10 -1.92 -3.00 5.21
C LEU A 10 -1.40 -3.07 3.76
N SER A 11 -0.32 -3.80 3.54
CA SER A 11 0.26 -4.04 2.22
C SER A 11 -0.70 -4.79 1.29
N THR A 12 -1.51 -5.69 1.83
CA THR A 12 -2.49 -6.47 1.05
C THR A 12 -3.62 -5.60 0.49
N VAL A 13 -3.93 -4.47 1.15
CA VAL A 13 -4.95 -3.52 0.69
C VAL A 13 -4.38 -2.52 -0.34
N THR A 14 -3.06 -2.37 -0.40
CA THR A 14 -2.34 -1.40 -1.26
C THR A 14 -2.69 -1.46 -2.75
N PRO A 15 -2.89 -2.62 -3.41
CA PRO A 15 -3.28 -2.65 -4.82
C PRO A 15 -4.58 -1.89 -5.08
N PHE A 16 -5.54 -1.96 -4.16
CA PHE A 16 -6.80 -1.23 -4.27
C PHE A 16 -6.61 0.27 -4.14
N ILE A 17 -5.70 0.70 -3.25
CA ILE A 17 -5.30 2.11 -3.13
C ILE A 17 -4.69 2.61 -4.44
N PHE A 18 -3.77 1.85 -5.04
CA PHE A 18 -3.19 2.22 -6.33
C PHE A 18 -4.23 2.28 -7.45
N LEU A 19 -5.24 1.41 -7.43
CA LEU A 19 -6.35 1.48 -8.38
C LEU A 19 -7.19 2.75 -8.20
N GLN A 20 -7.49 3.15 -6.96
CA GLN A 20 -8.18 4.41 -6.65
C GLN A 20 -7.38 5.62 -7.12
N LEU A 21 -6.05 5.58 -6.98
CA LEU A 21 -5.14 6.62 -7.47
C LEU A 21 -4.88 6.56 -8.99
N HIS A 22 -5.61 5.72 -9.74
CA HIS A 22 -5.42 5.47 -11.18
C HIS A 22 -4.02 4.99 -11.59
N LYS A 23 -3.23 4.46 -10.65
CA LYS A 23 -1.86 3.95 -10.84
C LYS A 23 -1.86 2.43 -11.14
N LYS A 24 -2.47 2.02 -12.25
CA LYS A 24 -2.68 0.60 -12.61
C LYS A 24 -1.39 -0.25 -12.66
N ILE A 25 -0.28 0.31 -13.13
CA ILE A 25 1.02 -0.40 -13.19
C ILE A 25 1.50 -0.75 -11.78
N PHE A 26 1.44 0.23 -10.86
CA PHE A 26 1.82 0.02 -9.47
C PHE A 26 0.91 -0.97 -8.75
N ALA A 27 -0.39 -0.97 -9.06
CA ALA A 27 -1.31 -1.98 -8.55
C ALA A 27 -0.91 -3.40 -9.01
N GLY A 28 -0.55 -3.57 -10.29
CA GLY A 28 -0.06 -4.84 -10.82
C GLY A 28 1.24 -5.30 -10.14
N VAL A 29 2.24 -4.42 -10.08
CA VAL A 29 3.53 -4.71 -9.42
C VAL A 29 3.33 -5.07 -7.95
N GLN A 30 2.55 -4.28 -7.21
CA GLN A 30 2.28 -4.54 -5.80
C GLN A 30 1.58 -5.87 -5.58
N SER A 31 0.66 -6.27 -6.47
CA SER A 31 -0.04 -7.56 -6.37
C SER A 31 0.94 -8.73 -6.47
N VAL A 32 1.90 -8.66 -7.39
CA VAL A 32 2.97 -9.67 -7.53
C VAL A 32 3.87 -9.69 -6.29
N LEU A 33 4.26 -8.51 -5.80
CA LEU A 33 5.10 -8.38 -4.60
C LEU A 33 4.43 -8.95 -3.34
N ILE A 34 3.13 -8.73 -3.18
CA ILE A 34 2.34 -9.28 -2.06
C ILE A 34 2.38 -10.82 -2.05
N LEU A 35 2.26 -11.46 -3.22
CA LEU A 35 2.36 -12.92 -3.29
C LEU A 35 3.72 -13.40 -2.78
N GLY A 36 4.81 -12.76 -3.20
CA GLY A 36 6.16 -13.07 -2.69
C GLY A 36 6.33 -12.78 -1.20
N MET A 37 5.73 -11.69 -0.71
CA MET A 37 5.74 -11.30 0.70
C MET A 37 5.05 -12.35 1.59
N TRP A 38 3.87 -12.85 1.18
CA TRP A 38 3.17 -13.90 1.92
C TRP A 38 3.93 -15.24 1.85
N LEU A 39 4.49 -15.59 0.70
CA LEU A 39 5.36 -16.78 0.59
C LEU A 39 6.57 -16.70 1.52
N TYR A 40 7.24 -15.54 1.58
CA TYR A 40 8.34 -15.31 2.52
C TYR A 40 7.89 -15.49 3.97
N PHE A 41 6.76 -14.87 4.35
CA PHE A 41 6.25 -14.97 5.71
C PHE A 41 5.94 -16.41 6.11
N ILE A 42 5.29 -17.18 5.24
CA ILE A 42 4.99 -18.59 5.50
C ILE A 42 6.28 -19.41 5.65
N GLN A 43 7.29 -19.18 4.79
CA GLN A 43 8.59 -19.85 4.89
C GLN A 43 9.26 -19.57 6.23
N VAL A 44 9.32 -18.30 6.65
CA VAL A 44 9.94 -17.89 7.93
C VAL A 44 9.20 -18.51 9.12
N MET A 45 7.86 -18.58 9.08
CA MET A 45 7.06 -19.04 10.21
C MET A 45 7.03 -20.56 10.36
N PHE A 46 7.07 -21.31 9.27
CA PHE A 46 6.76 -22.76 9.30
C PHE A 46 7.84 -23.67 8.72
N VAL A 47 8.83 -23.12 7.99
CA VAL A 47 9.82 -23.93 7.28
C VAL A 47 11.23 -23.61 7.76
N ALA A 48 11.76 -22.46 7.35
CA ALA A 48 13.09 -21.99 7.69
C ALA A 48 13.21 -20.53 7.23
N VAL A 49 14.08 -19.77 7.91
CA VAL A 49 14.37 -18.39 7.51
C VAL A 49 15.08 -18.40 6.14
N PRO A 50 14.50 -17.81 5.08
CA PRO A 50 15.14 -17.74 3.78
C PRO A 50 16.43 -16.93 3.84
N THR A 51 17.39 -17.28 2.98
CA THR A 51 18.68 -16.59 2.89
C THR A 51 18.50 -15.09 2.64
N VAL A 52 19.36 -14.27 3.25
CA VAL A 52 19.40 -12.83 3.00
C VAL A 52 19.61 -12.59 1.50
N PHE A 53 18.87 -11.65 0.92
CA PHE A 53 18.84 -11.36 -0.53
C PHE A 53 18.23 -12.44 -1.43
N SER A 54 17.50 -13.41 -0.89
CA SER A 54 16.65 -14.27 -1.72
C SER A 54 15.56 -13.45 -2.43
N ILE A 55 14.99 -14.01 -3.50
CA ILE A 55 13.89 -13.36 -4.23
C ILE A 55 12.71 -13.08 -3.29
N THR A 56 12.35 -14.04 -2.42
CA THR A 56 11.25 -13.88 -1.47
C THR A 56 11.56 -12.82 -0.41
N TRP A 57 12.81 -12.72 0.04
CA TRP A 57 13.29 -11.64 0.92
C TRP A 57 13.14 -10.26 0.26
N LEU A 58 13.61 -10.12 -0.99
CA LEU A 58 13.48 -8.87 -1.74
C LEU A 58 12.03 -8.47 -1.96
N MET A 59 11.18 -9.41 -2.37
CA MET A 59 9.76 -9.17 -2.59
C MET A 59 9.05 -8.75 -1.30
N PHE A 60 9.43 -9.34 -0.16
CA PHE A 60 8.89 -8.97 1.14
C PHE A 60 9.17 -7.50 1.49
N TYR A 61 10.45 -7.08 1.48
CA TYR A 61 10.77 -5.69 1.83
C TYR A 61 10.33 -4.69 0.77
N ALA A 62 10.42 -5.03 -0.52
CA ALA A 62 9.94 -4.18 -1.59
C ALA A 62 8.42 -3.96 -1.50
N SER A 63 7.65 -5.00 -1.16
CA SER A 63 6.20 -4.90 -0.94
C SER A 63 5.87 -3.92 0.19
N LEU A 64 6.61 -3.99 1.30
CA LEU A 64 6.41 -3.10 2.45
C LEU A 64 6.74 -1.64 2.12
N ILE A 65 7.85 -1.40 1.43
CA ILE A 65 8.24 -0.04 1.02
C ILE A 65 7.19 0.54 0.06
N LEU A 66 6.77 -0.25 -0.94
CA LEU A 66 5.81 0.22 -1.91
C LEU A 66 4.41 0.42 -1.30
N ALA A 67 4.06 -0.38 -0.29
CA ALA A 67 2.85 -0.19 0.51
C ALA A 67 2.84 1.15 1.23
N GLU A 68 3.93 1.50 1.92
CA GLU A 68 4.05 2.77 2.64
C GLU A 68 3.92 3.96 1.69
N VAL A 69 4.60 3.90 0.55
CA VAL A 69 4.51 4.93 -0.50
C VAL A 69 3.06 5.12 -0.97
N ALA A 70 2.30 4.04 -1.15
CA ALA A 70 0.90 4.13 -1.54
C ALA A 70 0.03 4.78 -0.45
N TRP A 71 0.23 4.40 0.81
CA TRP A 71 -0.51 4.97 1.93
C TRP A 71 -0.26 6.47 2.08
N VAL A 72 0.99 6.92 1.95
CA VAL A 72 1.33 8.35 1.94
C VAL A 72 0.65 9.06 0.78
N MET A 73 0.72 8.52 -0.45
CA MET A 73 0.05 9.13 -1.60
C MET A 73 -1.47 9.20 -1.44
N PHE A 74 -2.07 8.15 -0.86
CA PHE A 74 -3.50 8.10 -0.59
C PHE A 74 -3.94 9.16 0.41
N ILE A 75 -3.20 9.34 1.50
CA ILE A 75 -3.50 10.38 2.50
C ILE A 75 -3.41 11.77 1.84
N ILE A 76 -2.38 12.03 1.04
CA ILE A 76 -2.24 13.31 0.33
C ILE A 76 -3.42 13.57 -0.60
N ASP A 77 -3.84 12.55 -1.37
CA ASP A 77 -4.96 12.67 -2.30
C ASP A 77 -6.30 12.87 -1.57
N ALA A 78 -6.52 12.15 -0.48
CA ALA A 78 -7.70 12.28 0.37
C ALA A 78 -7.81 13.69 0.99
N VAL A 79 -6.70 14.22 1.53
CA VAL A 79 -6.65 15.57 2.11
C VAL A 79 -6.91 16.63 1.05
N LYS A 80 -6.28 16.50 -0.13
CA LYS A 80 -6.48 17.45 -1.24
C LYS A 80 -7.93 17.45 -1.73
N THR A 81 -8.53 16.27 -1.86
CA THR A 81 -9.92 16.11 -2.29
C THR A 81 -10.88 16.73 -1.26
N ALA A 82 -10.65 16.51 0.04
CA ALA A 82 -11.44 17.12 1.10
C ALA A 82 -11.42 18.67 1.07
N ASP A 83 -10.25 19.27 0.82
CA ASP A 83 -10.11 20.73 0.71
C ASP A 83 -10.86 21.29 -0.51
N GLN A 84 -10.85 20.57 -1.65
CA GLN A 84 -11.63 20.94 -2.83
C GLN A 84 -13.14 20.92 -2.57
N TYR A 85 -13.64 19.89 -1.88
CA TYR A 85 -15.05 19.85 -1.48
C TYR A 85 -15.39 21.03 -0.56
N ARG A 86 -14.58 21.31 0.45
CA ARG A 86 -14.79 22.44 1.37
C ARG A 86 -14.86 23.79 0.63
N LYS A 87 -13.96 24.04 -0.31
CA LYS A 87 -13.97 25.26 -1.15
C LYS A 87 -15.21 25.35 -2.03
N GLY A 88 -15.65 24.22 -2.58
CA GLY A 88 -16.87 24.13 -3.39
C GLY A 88 -18.15 24.48 -2.61
N TYR A 89 -18.24 24.01 -1.35
CA TYR A 89 -19.36 24.35 -0.46
C TYR A 89 -19.37 25.84 -0.09
N HIS A 90 -18.23 26.39 0.33
CA HIS A 90 -18.16 27.81 0.73
C HIS A 90 -18.48 28.77 -0.43
N LYS A 91 -18.08 28.42 -1.68
CA LYS A 91 -18.43 29.22 -2.86
C LYS A 91 -19.94 29.25 -3.15
N ARG A 92 -20.69 28.17 -2.87
CA ARG A 92 -22.14 28.13 -3.05
C ARG A 92 -22.90 28.92 -1.98
N GLU A 93 -22.34 29.03 -0.78
CA GLU A 93 -22.94 29.80 0.32
C GLU A 93 -22.81 31.31 0.10
N ILE A 94 -21.73 31.79 -0.51
CA ILE A 94 -21.54 33.23 -0.84
C ILE A 94 -22.39 33.68 -2.03
N LEU A 95 -22.85 32.75 -2.88
CA LEU A 95 -23.61 33.03 -4.10
C LEU A 95 -25.14 32.98 -3.92
N ASN A 96 -25.62 32.62 -2.72
CA ASN A 96 -27.04 32.62 -2.33
C ASN A 96 -27.31 33.76 -1.35
#